data_AF-A0A4P8YI76-F1
#
_entry.id   AF-A0A4P8YI76-F1
#
_cell.length_a   1.000
_cell.length_b   1.000
_cell.length_c   1.000
_cell.angle_alpha   90.00
_cell.angle_beta   90.00
_cell.angle_gamma   90.00
#
_symmetry.space_group_name_H-M   'P 1'
#
loop_
_entity.id
_entity.type
_entity.pdbx_description
1 polymer ?
#
loop_
_entity_poly.entity_id
_entity_poly.type
_entity_poly.pdbx_seq_one_letter_code
_entity_poly.pdbx_strand_id
1 'polypeptide(L)'
;MSLPSRSPAEWIAYGLQSVLNLGLLSLGLILMVFLGKETLHLTYVLFINSEQVTKYQLVEGLLVWFLYFEFIALIVKYFQSGYHFPLRYFVYIGITAIVRLIIISHETPEEVLVYSGALLLLVVTLWLCNTSLLKRE
;
A
#
# COMPACT_ATOMS: atom_id res chain seq x y z
N MET A 1 -22.81 17.83 37.04
CA MET A 1 -22.26 16.88 36.05
C MET A 1 -22.80 17.28 34.68
N SER A 2 -22.13 18.21 34.00
CA SER A 2 -22.57 18.72 32.69
C SER A 2 -22.20 17.71 31.61
N LEU A 3 -23.20 17.13 30.96
CA LEU A 3 -23.03 16.28 29.79
C LEU A 3 -22.40 17.12 28.66
N PRO A 4 -21.30 16.67 28.02
CA PRO A 4 -20.74 17.38 26.88
C PRO A 4 -21.74 17.30 25.72
N SER A 5 -22.26 18.46 25.31
CA SER A 5 -23.07 18.57 24.09
C SER A 5 -22.19 18.26 22.88
N ARG A 6 -22.27 17.03 22.36
CA ARG A 6 -21.57 16.64 21.13
C ARG A 6 -21.97 17.59 20.00
N SER A 7 -20.99 18.24 19.39
CA SER A 7 -21.24 19.17 18.28
C SER A 7 -21.76 18.40 17.05
N PRO A 8 -22.53 19.04 16.14
CA PRO A 8 -22.97 18.42 14.88
C PRO A 8 -21.80 17.85 14.04
N ALA A 9 -20.60 18.42 14.17
CA ALA A 9 -19.40 17.96 13.48
C ALA A 9 -18.95 16.56 13.93
N GLU A 10 -19.11 16.20 15.21
CA GLU A 10 -18.73 14.88 15.72
C GLU A 10 -19.60 13.75 15.15
N TRP A 11 -20.88 14.04 14.92
CA TRP A 11 -21.80 13.09 14.28
C TRP A 11 -21.43 12.84 12.82
N ILE A 12 -21.07 13.90 12.08
CA ILE A 12 -20.61 13.78 10.70
C ILE A 12 -19.31 12.97 10.63
N ALA A 13 -18.36 13.27 11.53
CA ALA A 13 -17.10 12.54 11.62
C ALA A 13 -17.32 11.05 11.90
N TYR A 14 -18.19 10.71 12.86
CA TYR A 14 -18.54 9.33 13.17
C TYR A 14 -19.18 8.59 11.97
N GLY A 15 -20.05 9.28 11.22
CA GLY A 15 -20.66 8.72 10.01
C GLY A 15 -19.63 8.42 8.92
N LEU A 16 -18.77 9.40 8.60
CA LEU A 16 -17.68 9.23 7.62
C LEU A 16 -16.72 8.12 8.03
N GLN A 17 -16.35 8.06 9.31
CA GLN A 17 -15.47 7.05 9.87
C GLN A 17 -16.06 5.64 9.68
N SER A 18 -17.36 5.49 9.91
CA SER A 18 -18.06 4.22 9.74
C SER A 18 -18.05 3.77 8.28
N VAL A 19 -18.31 4.68 7.34
CA VAL A 19 -18.26 4.39 5.89
C VAL A 19 -16.84 3.99 5.47
N LEU A 20 -15.82 4.72 5.92
CA LEU A 20 -14.41 4.43 5.62
C LEU A 20 -14.01 3.03 6.13
N ASN A 21 -14.39 2.69 7.37
CA ASN A 21 -14.07 1.40 7.96
C ASN A 21 -14.73 0.24 7.21
N LEU A 22 -16.00 0.39 6.80
CA LEU A 22 -16.68 -0.61 5.98
C LEU A 22 -16.03 -0.77 4.61
N GLY A 23 -15.63 0.34 3.98
CA GLY A 23 -14.89 0.31 2.71
C GLY A 23 -13.53 -0.37 2.82
N LEU A 24 -12.78 -0.12 3.90
CA LEU A 24 -11.48 -0.77 4.12
C LEU A 24 -11.62 -2.26 4.44
N LEU A 25 -12.67 -2.67 5.15
CA LEU A 25 -12.96 -4.08 5.40
C LEU A 25 -13.31 -4.82 4.10
N SER A 26 -14.17 -4.25 3.26
CA SER A 26 -14.53 -4.86 1.98
C SER A 26 -13.32 -4.94 1.05
N LEU A 27 -12.52 -3.87 0.98
CA LEU A 27 -11.27 -3.86 0.21
C LEU A 27 -10.30 -4.95 0.69
N GLY A 28 -10.10 -5.06 2.02
CA GLY A 28 -9.22 -6.07 2.60
C GLY A 28 -9.65 -7.51 2.25
N LEU A 29 -10.96 -7.78 2.26
CA LEU A 29 -11.51 -9.06 1.85
C LEU A 29 -11.23 -9.37 0.36
N ILE A 30 -11.47 -8.39 -0.53
CA ILE A 30 -11.22 -8.54 -1.98
C ILE A 30 -9.75 -8.82 -2.23
N LEU A 31 -8.85 -8.05 -1.61
CA LEU A 31 -7.41 -8.23 -1.73
C LEU A 31 -6.95 -9.60 -1.21
N MET A 32 -7.54 -10.10 -0.12
CA MET A 32 -7.23 -11.43 0.40
C MET A 32 -7.60 -12.53 -0.59
N VAL A 33 -8.75 -12.42 -1.26
CA VAL A 33 -9.16 -13.36 -2.32
C VAL A 33 -8.20 -13.28 -3.51
N PHE A 34 -7.83 -12.08 -3.96
CA PHE A 34 -6.91 -11.88 -5.08
C PHE A 34 -5.50 -12.41 -4.75
N LEU A 35 -5.01 -12.19 -3.54
CA LEU A 35 -3.76 -12.74 -3.05
C LEU A 35 -3.76 -14.28 -3.15
N GLY A 36 -4.85 -14.92 -2.71
CA GLY A 36 -5.00 -16.37 -2.82
C GLY A 36 -4.99 -16.87 -4.27
N LYS A 37 -5.73 -16.20 -5.16
CA LYS A 37 -5.74 -16.54 -6.60
C LYS A 37 -4.35 -16.39 -7.23
N GLU A 38 -3.65 -15.31 -6.93
CA GLU A 38 -2.30 -15.06 -7.46
C GLU A 38 -1.30 -16.09 -6.93
N THR A 39 -1.44 -16.51 -5.66
CA THR A 39 -0.60 -17.56 -5.06
C THR A 39 -0.75 -18.89 -5.82
N LEU A 40 -1.98 -19.28 -6.17
CA LEU A 40 -2.23 -20.48 -6.96
C LEU A 40 -1.66 -20.37 -8.38
N HIS A 41 -1.81 -19.20 -9.01
CA HIS A 41 -1.28 -18.93 -10.34
C HIS A 41 0.25 -19.03 -10.36
N LEU A 42 0.95 -18.36 -9.43
CA LEU A 42 2.40 -18.42 -9.31
C LEU A 42 2.91 -19.85 -9.05
N THR A 43 2.21 -20.60 -8.19
CA THR A 43 2.54 -22.00 -7.91
C THR A 43 2.42 -22.85 -9.18
N TYR A 44 1.32 -22.71 -9.93
CA TYR A 44 1.09 -23.44 -11.18
C TYR A 44 2.20 -23.14 -12.22
N VAL A 45 2.55 -21.87 -12.39
CA VAL A 45 3.59 -21.42 -13.33
C VAL A 45 4.96 -22.00 -12.94
N LEU A 46 5.29 -22.05 -11.64
CA LEU A 46 6.56 -22.57 -11.11
C LEU A 46 6.73 -24.08 -11.36
N PHE A 47 5.66 -24.88 -11.20
CA PHE A 47 5.75 -26.34 -11.24
C PHE A 47 5.64 -26.94 -12.65
N ILE A 48 5.08 -26.23 -13.63
CA ILE A 48 4.75 -26.79 -14.95
C ILE A 48 5.61 -26.23 -16.10
N ASN A 49 6.12 -25.00 -16.02
CA ASN A 49 6.80 -24.33 -17.13
C ASN A 49 8.29 -24.05 -16.84
N SER A 50 9.13 -25.06 -17.09
CA SER A 50 10.59 -25.03 -16.89
C SER A 50 11.37 -24.45 -18.09
N GLU A 51 11.07 -23.24 -18.57
CA GLU A 51 11.94 -22.52 -19.52
C GLU A 51 12.06 -21.01 -19.25
N GLN A 52 13.12 -20.39 -19.76
CA GLN A 52 13.63 -19.06 -19.40
C GLN A 52 12.64 -17.89 -19.60
N VAL A 53 11.63 -18.05 -20.46
CA VAL A 53 10.55 -17.06 -20.67
C VAL A 53 9.66 -16.93 -19.42
N THR A 54 9.58 -17.99 -18.60
CA THR A 54 8.80 -18.03 -17.36
C THR A 54 9.31 -17.07 -16.29
N LYS A 55 10.61 -16.73 -16.27
CA LYS A 55 11.19 -15.95 -15.17
C LYS A 55 10.64 -14.53 -15.08
N TYR A 56 10.48 -13.85 -16.20
CA TYR A 56 9.93 -12.48 -16.22
C TYR A 56 8.47 -12.47 -15.74
N GLN A 57 7.67 -13.39 -16.26
CA GLN A 57 6.26 -13.52 -15.90
C GLN A 57 6.06 -13.93 -14.43
N LEU A 58 6.97 -14.75 -13.89
CA LEU A 58 7.01 -15.09 -12.47
C LEU A 58 7.37 -13.89 -11.59
N VAL A 59 8.38 -13.11 -11.97
CA VAL A 59 8.77 -11.89 -11.23
C VAL A 59 7.63 -10.88 -11.26
N GLU A 60 7.01 -10.66 -12.41
CA GLU A 60 5.83 -9.80 -12.54
C GLU A 60 4.68 -10.24 -11.62
N GLY A 61 4.29 -11.51 -11.66
CA GLY A 61 3.24 -12.03 -10.79
C GLY A 61 3.61 -11.94 -9.30
N LEU A 62 4.89 -12.15 -8.95
CA LEU A 62 5.38 -12.00 -7.57
C LEU A 62 5.29 -10.54 -7.10
N LEU A 63 5.58 -9.57 -7.97
CA LEU A 63 5.47 -8.15 -7.66
C LEU A 63 4.02 -7.73 -7.43
N VAL A 64 3.07 -8.28 -8.19
CA VAL A 64 1.62 -8.09 -7.99
C VAL A 64 1.16 -8.75 -6.68
N TRP A 65 1.59 -9.98 -6.41
CA TRP A 65 1.30 -10.68 -5.16
C TRP A 65 1.78 -9.88 -3.95
N PHE A 66 3.01 -9.37 -4.02
CA PHE A 66 3.59 -8.53 -2.96
C PHE A 66 2.81 -7.22 -2.79
N LEU A 67 2.06 -6.75 -3.81
CA LEU A 67 1.28 -5.50 -3.75
C LEU A 67 0.04 -5.73 -2.91
N TYR A 68 -0.69 -6.80 -3.20
CA TYR A 68 -1.84 -7.19 -2.40
C TYR A 68 -1.45 -7.40 -0.94
N PHE A 69 -0.32 -8.07 -0.68
CA PHE A 69 0.20 -8.24 0.68
C PHE A 69 0.47 -6.89 1.39
N GLU A 70 1.15 -5.97 0.72
CA GLU A 70 1.48 -4.65 1.28
C GLU A 70 0.24 -3.81 1.60
N PHE A 71 -0.75 -3.80 0.71
CA PHE A 71 -2.01 -3.08 0.95
C PHE A 71 -2.81 -3.70 2.09
N ILE A 72 -2.85 -5.04 2.20
CA ILE A 72 -3.47 -5.73 3.35
C ILE A 72 -2.76 -5.32 4.65
N ALA A 73 -1.42 -5.28 4.66
CA ALA A 73 -0.65 -4.85 5.82
C ALA A 73 -0.98 -3.41 6.23
N LEU A 74 -1.21 -2.51 5.26
CA LEU A 74 -1.64 -1.14 5.53
C LEU A 74 -3.05 -1.09 6.15
N ILE A 75 -4.00 -1.88 5.64
CA ILE A 75 -5.36 -1.97 6.20
C ILE A 75 -5.30 -2.48 7.64
N VAL A 76 -4.50 -3.52 7.90
CA VAL A 76 -4.29 -4.04 9.27
C VAL A 76 -3.69 -2.95 10.18
N LYS A 77 -2.69 -2.21 9.70
CA LYS A 77 -2.06 -1.12 10.47
C LYS A 77 -3.02 0.03 10.77
N TYR A 78 -3.92 0.35 9.84
CA TYR A 78 -4.96 1.35 10.05
C TYR A 78 -5.88 0.96 11.23
N PHE A 79 -6.35 -0.28 11.29
CA PHE A 79 -7.17 -0.76 12.42
C PHE A 79 -6.36 -0.85 13.73
N GLN A 80 -5.09 -1.27 13.66
CA GLN A 80 -4.21 -1.33 14.84
C GLN A 80 -3.88 0.05 15.41
N SER A 81 -3.88 1.11 14.60
CA SER A 81 -3.54 2.47 15.01
C SER A 81 -4.75 3.27 15.52
N GLY A 82 -5.85 2.59 15.89
CA GLY A 82 -7.05 3.24 16.42
C GLY A 82 -7.82 4.06 15.38
N TYR A 83 -7.91 3.56 14.14
CA TYR A 83 -8.58 4.23 13.01
C TYR A 83 -7.90 5.52 12.52
N HIS A 84 -6.69 5.80 13.00
CA HIS A 84 -5.88 6.87 12.46
C HIS A 84 -5.06 6.36 11.27
N PHE A 85 -5.10 7.07 10.15
CA PHE A 85 -4.33 6.70 8.97
C PHE A 85 -2.86 7.11 9.16
N PRO A 86 -1.92 6.16 9.33
CA PRO A 86 -0.57 6.52 9.70
C PRO A 86 0.20 6.91 8.43
N LEU A 87 0.24 8.22 8.16
CA LEU A 87 0.82 8.83 6.95
C LEU A 87 2.22 8.29 6.58
N ARG A 88 3.04 7.95 7.59
CA ARG A 88 4.37 7.35 7.37
C ARG A 88 4.32 6.03 6.62
N TYR A 89 3.35 5.15 6.95
CA TYR A 89 3.22 3.86 6.26
C TYR A 89 2.74 4.04 4.83
N PHE A 90 1.88 5.01 4.58
CA PHE A 90 1.47 5.35 3.22
C PHE A 90 2.65 5.77 2.35
N VAL A 91 3.57 6.58 2.88
CA VAL A 91 4.81 6.94 2.17
C VAL A 91 5.69 5.72 1.92
N TYR A 92 5.81 4.79 2.89
CA TYR A 92 6.55 3.55 2.66
C TYR A 92 5.94 2.69 1.54
N ILE A 93 4.61 2.58 1.49
CA ILE A 93 3.90 1.87 0.41
C ILE A 93 4.09 2.59 -0.95
N GLY A 94 4.14 3.92 -0.96
CA GLY A 94 4.45 4.68 -2.17
C GLY A 94 5.88 4.41 -2.66
N ILE A 95 6.85 4.37 -1.75
CA ILE A 95 8.24 4.05 -2.07
C ILE A 95 8.35 2.65 -2.67
N THR A 96 7.77 1.64 -2.02
CA THR A 96 7.78 0.26 -2.52
C THR A 96 7.08 0.15 -3.87
N ALA A 97 5.94 0.84 -4.08
CA ALA A 97 5.26 0.86 -5.37
C ALA A 97 6.15 1.43 -6.50
N ILE A 98 6.82 2.56 -6.29
CA ILE A 98 7.72 3.15 -7.30
C ILE A 98 8.92 2.25 -7.55
N VAL A 99 9.53 1.68 -6.51
CA VAL A 99 10.65 0.74 -6.67
C VAL A 99 10.24 -0.46 -7.53
N ARG A 100 9.04 -1.01 -7.31
CA ARG A 100 8.54 -2.13 -8.12
C ARG A 100 8.26 -1.72 -9.56
N LEU A 101 7.72 -0.52 -9.77
CA LEU A 101 7.48 0.03 -11.09
C LEU A 101 8.80 0.11 -11.88
N ILE A 102 9.89 0.54 -11.23
CA ILE A 102 11.23 0.56 -11.84
C ILE A 102 11.73 -0.85 -12.20
N ILE A 103 11.47 -1.86 -11.35
CA ILE A 103 11.90 -3.25 -11.61
C ILE A 103 11.16 -3.85 -12.82
N ILE A 104 9.90 -3.45 -13.05
CA ILE A 104 9.07 -4.01 -14.13
C ILE A 104 9.06 -3.18 -15.42
N SER A 105 9.44 -1.90 -15.40
CA SER A 105 9.52 -1.09 -16.62
C SER A 105 10.62 -1.62 -17.54
N HIS A 106 10.22 -2.13 -18.71
CA HIS A 106 11.13 -2.71 -19.72
C HIS A 106 11.25 -1.87 -21.00
N GLU A 107 10.59 -0.71 -21.12
CA GLU A 107 10.35 -0.12 -22.45
C GLU A 107 11.17 1.13 -22.77
N THR A 108 11.40 2.06 -21.83
CA THR A 108 12.14 3.30 -22.13
C THR A 108 13.01 3.81 -20.96
N PRO A 109 14.26 4.25 -21.21
CA PRO A 109 15.12 4.85 -20.19
C PRO A 109 14.55 6.14 -19.56
N GLU A 110 13.71 6.87 -20.31
CA GLU A 110 13.08 8.12 -19.84
C GLU A 110 12.07 7.90 -18.71
N GLU A 111 11.27 6.84 -18.75
CA GLU A 111 10.33 6.50 -17.68
C GLU A 111 11.05 6.19 -16.38
N VAL A 112 12.14 5.40 -16.46
CA VAL A 112 12.97 5.06 -15.30
C VAL A 112 13.55 6.32 -14.66
N LEU A 113 13.94 7.32 -15.46
CA LEU A 113 14.44 8.60 -14.94
C LEU A 113 13.35 9.37 -14.17
N VAL A 114 12.12 9.41 -14.70
CA VAL A 114 10.98 10.06 -14.04
C VAL A 114 10.63 9.33 -12.73
N TYR A 115 10.58 8.00 -12.75
CA TYR A 115 10.31 7.21 -11.54
C TYR A 115 11.41 7.33 -10.49
N SER A 116 12.67 7.39 -10.91
CA SER A 116 13.79 7.67 -10.00
C SER A 116 13.68 9.06 -9.37
N GLY A 117 13.28 10.08 -10.15
CA GLY A 117 13.00 11.42 -9.63
C GLY A 117 11.84 11.44 -8.62
N ALA A 118 10.75 10.73 -8.91
CA ALA A 118 9.63 10.58 -7.99
C ALA A 118 10.02 9.83 -6.70
N LEU A 119 10.85 8.80 -6.81
CA LEU A 119 11.41 8.07 -5.67
C LEU A 119 12.26 8.99 -4.79
N LEU A 120 13.12 9.82 -5.38
CA LEU A 120 13.92 10.81 -4.66
C LEU A 120 13.02 11.80 -3.91
N LEU A 121 11.94 12.29 -4.54
CA LEU A 121 10.97 13.17 -3.87
C LEU A 121 10.28 12.50 -2.68
N LEU A 122 9.87 11.22 -2.80
CA LEU A 122 9.29 10.48 -1.68
C LEU A 122 10.29 10.26 -0.54
N VAL A 123 11.54 9.92 -0.87
CA VAL A 123 12.60 9.74 0.14
C VAL A 123 12.92 11.06 0.85
N VAL A 124 12.98 12.18 0.12
CA VAL A 124 13.16 13.51 0.71
C VAL A 124 11.96 13.88 1.60
N THR A 125 10.73 13.60 1.16
CA THR A 125 9.52 13.83 1.95
C THR A 125 9.55 13.01 3.24
N LEU A 126 9.94 11.74 3.16
CA LEU A 126 10.11 10.88 4.33
C LEU A 126 11.21 11.41 5.25
N TRP A 127 12.34 11.86 4.69
CA TRP A 127 13.42 12.45 5.46
C TRP A 127 12.95 13.71 6.19
N LEU A 128 12.27 14.64 5.52
CA LEU A 128 11.70 15.84 6.14
C LEU A 128 10.70 15.49 7.27
N CYS A 129 9.79 14.55 7.03
CA CYS A 129 8.84 14.07 8.03
C CYS A 129 9.54 13.36 9.23
N ASN A 130 10.70 12.75 9.01
CA ASN A 130 11.44 12.04 10.04
C ASN A 130 12.44 12.94 10.82
N THR A 131 12.90 14.05 10.24
CA THR A 131 14.00 14.87 10.78
C THR A 131 13.52 15.92 11.79
N SER A 132 12.75 15.52 12.81
CA SER A 132 12.44 16.32 14.02
C SER A 132 11.48 17.53 13.92
N LEU A 133 10.80 17.81 12.80
CA LEU A 133 9.72 18.83 12.77
C LEU A 133 8.34 18.34 13.27
N LEU A 134 8.16 17.04 13.46
CA LEU A 134 6.98 16.43 14.11
C LEU A 134 7.36 15.49 15.27
N LYS A 135 8.52 15.73 15.90
CA LYS A 135 8.89 15.12 17.19
C LYS A 135 8.43 16.01 18.35
N ARG A 136 7.28 16.63 18.20
CA ARG A 136 6.52 17.30 19.27
C ARG A 136 5.21 16.53 19.44
N GLU A 137 5.36 15.31 19.95
CA GLU A 137 4.50 14.62 20.90
C GLU A 137 5.20 13.32 21.32
#